data_AF-A8ZYL2-F1
#
_entry.id   AF-A8ZYL2-F1
#
_cell.length_a   1.000
_cell.length_b   1.000
_cell.length_c   1.000
_cell.angle_alpha   90.00
_cell.angle_beta   90.00
_cell.angle_gamma   90.00
#
_symmetry.space_group_name_H-M   'P 1'
#
loop_
_entity.id
_entity.type
_entity.pdbx_description
1 polymer ?
#
loop_
_entity_poly.entity_id
_entity_poly.type
_entity_poly.pdbx_seq_one_letter_code
_entity_poly.pdbx_strand_id
1 'polypeptide(L)'
;MEKDRKQSHLPAERPKTIQEAVTLLIRKLPLKDRVRMANMAQDDLIDLHFTLGAWIRDNFGLWSGNDNLKRDCTLYHRESFIHIDEDEAPMIIIYELWKQLKETHRMRVVNFKQHVNNTF
;
A
#
# COMPACT_ATOMS: atom_id res chain seq x y z
N MET A 1 17.17 23.64 -22.66
CA MET A 1 16.02 22.78 -22.33
C MET A 1 16.59 21.57 -21.59
N GLU A 2 17.07 21.71 -20.34
CA GLU A 2 16.30 21.85 -19.08
C GLU A 2 15.27 20.71 -18.96
N LYS A 3 15.30 19.74 -18.06
CA LYS A 3 16.12 19.40 -16.89
C LYS A 3 15.84 17.92 -16.56
N ASP A 4 16.84 17.24 -16.04
CA ASP A 4 16.76 16.12 -15.08
C ASP A 4 15.53 15.19 -15.10
N ARG A 5 15.74 13.98 -15.61
CA ARG A 5 15.25 12.78 -14.93
C ARG A 5 16.32 11.70 -14.93
N LYS A 6 17.42 11.96 -14.21
CA LYS A 6 18.27 10.89 -13.69
C LYS A 6 17.42 10.09 -12.69
N GLN A 7 16.81 9.01 -13.16
CA GLN A 7 16.24 8.01 -12.26
C GLN A 7 17.38 7.06 -11.89
N SER A 8 18.06 7.42 -10.80
CA SER A 8 19.27 6.75 -10.31
C SER A 8 18.99 5.32 -9.82
N HIS A 9 19.80 4.43 -10.39
CA HIS A 9 20.29 3.11 -9.97
C HIS A 9 19.80 2.50 -8.65
N LEU A 10 18.97 1.45 -8.77
CA LEU A 10 19.01 0.27 -7.92
C LEU A 10 18.91 -0.96 -8.84
N PRO A 11 19.63 -2.07 -8.60
CA PRO A 11 19.27 -3.33 -9.22
C PRO A 11 17.82 -3.63 -8.81
N ALA A 12 17.01 -4.03 -9.78
CA ALA A 12 15.61 -4.40 -9.60
C ALA A 12 15.49 -5.73 -8.83
N GLU A 13 15.99 -5.79 -7.59
CA GLU A 13 15.68 -6.90 -6.71
C GLU A 13 14.24 -6.75 -6.25
N ARG A 14 13.43 -7.78 -6.56
CA ARG A 14 12.06 -7.91 -6.10
C ARG A 14 12.05 -7.88 -4.56
N PRO A 15 11.04 -7.25 -3.93
CA PRO A 15 10.97 -7.22 -2.47
C PRO A 15 10.91 -8.65 -1.92
N LYS A 16 11.65 -8.93 -0.86
CA LYS A 16 11.75 -10.25 -0.23
C LYS A 16 10.85 -10.37 1.00
N THR A 17 10.36 -9.25 1.51
CA THR A 17 9.45 -9.17 2.65
C THR A 17 8.25 -8.27 2.36
N ILE A 18 7.17 -8.43 3.14
CA ILE A 18 5.99 -7.57 3.09
C ILE A 18 6.39 -6.12 3.34
N GLN A 19 7.28 -5.86 4.31
CA GLN A 19 7.70 -4.49 4.63
C GLN A 19 8.48 -3.83 3.50
N GLU A 20 9.35 -4.57 2.81
CA GLU A 20 10.03 -4.08 1.60
C GLU A 20 9.04 -3.79 0.48
N ALA A 21 8.07 -4.69 0.28
CA ALA A 21 7.01 -4.54 -0.72
C ALA A 21 6.17 -3.28 -0.45
N VAL A 22 5.71 -3.08 0.79
CA VAL A 22 4.94 -1.91 1.22
C VAL A 22 5.76 -0.63 1.06
N THR A 23 7.02 -0.62 1.49
CA THR A 23 7.93 0.54 1.35
C THR A 23 8.10 0.93 -0.13
N LEU A 24 8.25 -0.07 -1.00
CA LEU A 24 8.35 0.15 -2.44
C LEU A 24 7.05 0.72 -3.01
N LEU A 25 5.89 0.19 -2.61
CA LEU A 25 4.57 0.69 -3.05
C LEU A 25 4.33 2.12 -2.59
N ILE A 26 4.64 2.46 -1.33
CA ILE A 26 4.54 3.84 -0.82
C ILE A 26 5.39 4.79 -1.67
N ARG A 27 6.61 4.40 -2.03
CA ARG A 27 7.48 5.21 -2.90
C ARG A 27 6.94 5.36 -4.32
N LYS A 28 6.28 4.34 -4.86
CA LYS A 28 5.78 4.32 -6.25
C LYS A 28 4.41 4.96 -6.43
N LEU A 29 3.51 4.82 -5.45
CA LEU A 29 2.15 5.32 -5.55
C LEU A 29 2.10 6.85 -5.47
N PRO A 30 1.35 7.52 -6.37
CA PRO A 30 1.05 8.93 -6.24
C PRO A 30 0.37 9.25 -4.90
N LEU A 31 0.58 10.46 -4.37
CA LEU A 31 -0.05 10.90 -3.12
C LEU A 31 -1.58 10.74 -3.15
N LYS A 32 -2.22 11.04 -4.29
CA LYS A 32 -3.67 10.87 -4.47
C LYS A 32 -4.13 9.44 -4.21
N ASP A 33 -3.42 8.45 -4.73
CA ASP A 33 -3.79 7.04 -4.59
C ASP A 33 -3.52 6.55 -3.15
N ARG A 34 -2.42 7.02 -2.54
CA ARG A 34 -2.14 6.75 -1.12
C ARG A 34 -3.23 7.30 -0.20
N VAL A 35 -3.66 8.55 -0.43
CA VAL A 35 -4.76 9.15 0.34
C VAL A 35 -6.07 8.44 0.07
N ARG A 36 -6.37 8.07 -1.18
CA ARG A 36 -7.57 7.31 -1.51
C ARG A 36 -7.59 5.98 -0.74
N MET A 37 -6.52 5.19 -0.81
CA MET A 37 -6.41 3.92 -0.09
C MET A 37 -6.54 4.11 1.42
N ALA A 38 -5.88 5.10 2.02
CA ALA A 38 -5.96 5.37 3.46
C ALA A 38 -7.41 5.60 3.95
N ASN A 39 -8.31 6.06 3.07
CA ASN A 39 -9.71 6.32 3.40
C ASN A 39 -10.66 5.18 2.99
N MET A 40 -10.18 4.10 2.36
CA MET A 40 -11.01 2.94 2.01
C MET A 40 -11.44 2.16 3.27
N ALA A 41 -12.64 1.60 3.24
CA ALA A 41 -13.01 0.56 4.20
C ALA A 41 -12.16 -0.70 3.93
N GLN A 42 -12.01 -1.54 4.96
CA GLN A 42 -11.23 -2.77 4.81
C GLN A 42 -11.87 -3.72 3.79
N ASP A 43 -13.21 -3.82 3.80
CA ASP A 43 -13.96 -4.70 2.91
C ASP A 43 -13.84 -4.28 1.44
N ASP A 44 -13.63 -2.98 1.17
CA ASP A 44 -13.44 -2.44 -0.18
C ASP A 44 -12.06 -2.78 -0.76
N LEU A 45 -11.12 -3.29 0.04
CA LEU A 45 -9.77 -3.62 -0.45
C LEU A 45 -9.79 -4.71 -1.52
N ILE A 46 -10.82 -5.57 -1.52
CA ILE A 46 -10.98 -6.63 -2.53
C ILE A 46 -11.06 -6.07 -3.95
N ASP A 47 -11.56 -4.85 -4.13
CA ASP A 47 -11.64 -4.18 -5.43
C ASP A 47 -10.24 -3.90 -6.03
N LEU A 48 -9.21 -3.85 -5.19
CA LEU A 48 -7.83 -3.66 -5.61
C LEU A 48 -7.18 -4.95 -6.12
N HIS A 49 -7.80 -6.11 -5.91
CA HIS A 49 -7.24 -7.41 -6.29
C HIS A 49 -6.90 -7.48 -7.79
N PHE A 50 -7.83 -7.09 -8.66
CA PHE A 50 -7.64 -7.16 -10.10
C PHE A 50 -6.81 -6.01 -10.69
N THR A 51 -6.52 -4.98 -9.88
CA THR A 51 -5.74 -3.81 -10.32
C THR A 51 -4.36 -3.84 -9.67
N LEU A 52 -4.25 -3.32 -8.44
CA LEU A 52 -2.99 -3.28 -7.71
C LEU A 52 -2.47 -4.70 -7.39
N GLY A 53 -3.37 -5.65 -7.09
CA GLY A 53 -2.98 -7.03 -6.79
C GLY A 53 -2.36 -7.73 -8.00
N ALA A 54 -2.97 -7.58 -9.18
CA ALA A 54 -2.40 -8.06 -10.45
C ALA A 54 -1.02 -7.45 -10.70
N TRP A 55 -0.88 -6.13 -10.52
CA TRP A 55 0.41 -5.46 -10.69
C TRP A 55 1.49 -5.98 -9.71
N ILE A 56 1.14 -6.14 -8.43
CA ILE A 56 2.03 -6.70 -7.40
C ILE A 56 2.51 -8.09 -7.80
N ARG A 57 1.59 -8.95 -8.23
CA ARG A 57 1.88 -10.32 -8.62
C ARG A 57 2.90 -10.42 -9.75
N ASP A 58 2.71 -9.60 -10.79
CA ASP A 58 3.58 -9.57 -11.95
C ASP A 58 4.95 -8.94 -11.62
N ASN A 59 4.95 -7.83 -10.90
CA ASN A 59 6.17 -7.03 -10.68
C ASN A 59 7.02 -7.55 -9.53
N PHE A 60 6.43 -8.19 -8.52
CA PHE A 60 7.17 -8.79 -7.41
C PHE A 60 7.51 -10.25 -7.66
N GLY A 61 7.10 -10.81 -8.80
CA GLY A 61 7.50 -12.14 -9.22
C GLY A 61 6.94 -13.25 -8.33
N LEU A 62 5.72 -13.08 -7.83
CA LEU A 62 5.05 -14.08 -6.98
C LEU A 62 4.83 -15.40 -7.73
N TRP A 63 4.61 -15.34 -9.05
CA TRP A 63 4.53 -16.51 -9.93
C TRP A 63 5.88 -16.96 -10.51
N SER A 64 6.93 -16.14 -10.41
CA SER A 64 8.22 -16.38 -11.07
C SER A 64 9.36 -16.64 -10.07
N GLY A 65 9.06 -17.25 -8.92
CA GLY A 65 10.08 -17.73 -7.97
C GLY A 65 10.51 -16.76 -6.87
N ASN A 66 9.71 -15.74 -6.53
CA ASN A 66 9.97 -14.95 -5.32
C ASN A 66 9.46 -15.68 -4.06
N ASP A 67 10.11 -16.78 -3.71
CA ASP A 67 9.68 -17.67 -2.62
C ASP A 67 9.86 -17.03 -1.24
N ASN A 68 10.83 -16.11 -1.09
CA ASN A 68 11.01 -15.35 0.15
C ASN A 68 9.77 -14.52 0.49
N LEU A 69 9.28 -13.74 -0.47
CA LEU A 69 8.09 -12.91 -0.26
C LEU A 69 6.84 -13.74 0.00
N LYS A 70 6.66 -14.85 -0.74
CA LYS A 70 5.55 -15.78 -0.51
C LYS A 70 5.60 -16.37 0.90
N ARG A 71 6.77 -16.83 1.34
CA ARG A 71 6.97 -17.36 2.69
C ARG A 71 6.67 -16.32 3.76
N ASP A 72 7.10 -15.08 3.56
CA ASP A 72 6.82 -13.98 4.48
C ASP A 72 5.31 -13.70 4.58
N CYS A 73 4.59 -13.74 3.44
CA CYS A 73 3.12 -13.65 3.40
C CYS A 73 2.45 -14.80 4.18
N THR A 74 2.88 -16.05 3.96
CA THR A 74 2.34 -17.21 4.68
C THR A 74 2.56 -17.11 6.20
N LEU A 75 3.74 -16.67 6.63
CA LEU A 75 4.03 -16.47 8.06
C LEU A 75 3.15 -15.37 8.65
N TYR A 76 3.05 -14.24 7.97
CA TYR A 76 2.19 -13.14 8.39
C TYR A 76 0.73 -13.58 8.53
N HIS A 77 0.17 -14.29 7.56
CA HIS A 77 -1.21 -14.81 7.61
C HIS A 77 -1.45 -15.65 8.88
N ARG A 78 -0.52 -16.54 9.22
CA ARG A 78 -0.61 -17.41 10.40
C ARG A 78 -0.58 -16.65 11.72
N GLU A 79 0.15 -15.54 11.77
CA GLU A 79 0.32 -14.74 12.98
C GLU A 79 -0.79 -13.69 13.18
N SER A 80 -1.41 -13.22 12.09
CA SER A 80 -2.26 -12.03 12.11
C SER A 80 -3.78 -12.30 12.08
N PHE A 81 -4.22 -13.57 12.08
CA PHE A 81 -5.64 -13.98 12.06
C PHE A 81 -6.50 -13.21 11.03
N ILE A 82 -5.88 -12.80 9.91
CA ILE A 82 -6.56 -12.08 8.83
C ILE A 82 -7.43 -13.05 8.04
N HIS A 83 -8.61 -12.61 7.60
CA HIS A 83 -9.51 -13.39 6.73
C HIS A 83 -9.11 -13.24 5.25
N ILE A 84 -7.85 -13.49 4.93
CA ILE A 84 -7.31 -13.48 3.56
C ILE A 84 -6.63 -14.82 3.34
N ASP A 85 -6.90 -15.49 2.22
CA ASP A 85 -6.26 -16.77 1.91
C ASP A 85 -4.72 -16.63 1.85
N GLU A 86 -3.99 -17.65 2.31
CA GLU A 86 -2.52 -17.64 2.29
C GLU A 86 -1.94 -17.66 0.86
N ASP A 87 -2.71 -18.15 -0.11
CA ASP A 87 -2.36 -18.11 -1.53
C ASP A 87 -2.58 -16.71 -2.15
N GLU A 88 -3.31 -15.83 -1.47
CA GLU A 88 -3.58 -14.45 -1.88
C GLU A 88 -2.52 -13.46 -1.35
N ALA A 89 -1.25 -13.80 -1.55
CA ALA A 89 -0.11 -12.95 -1.18
C ALA A 89 -0.22 -11.47 -1.64
N PRO A 90 -0.75 -11.14 -2.84
CA PRO A 90 -0.99 -9.74 -3.21
C PRO A 90 -1.95 -9.03 -2.25
N MET A 91 -3.00 -9.71 -1.78
CA MET A 91 -3.99 -9.13 -0.86
C MET A 91 -3.42 -8.90 0.54
N ILE A 92 -2.55 -9.79 1.02
CA ILE A 92 -1.82 -9.60 2.28
C ILE A 92 -0.97 -8.32 2.22
N ILE A 93 -0.26 -8.10 1.11
CA ILE A 93 0.56 -6.89 0.90
C ILE A 93 -0.33 -5.64 0.81
N ILE A 94 -1.47 -5.71 0.10
CA ILE A 94 -2.42 -4.59 0.00
C ILE A 94 -2.99 -4.23 1.37
N TYR A 95 -3.34 -5.23 2.18
CA TYR A 95 -3.85 -5.03 3.53
C TYR A 95 -2.83 -4.34 4.43
N GLU A 96 -1.57 -4.79 4.42
CA GLU A 96 -0.51 -4.18 5.22
C GLU A 96 -0.17 -2.76 4.73
N LEU A 97 -0.15 -2.54 3.41
CA LEU A 97 -0.03 -1.19 2.84
C LEU A 97 -1.17 -0.27 3.32
N TRP A 98 -2.41 -0.75 3.29
CA TRP A 98 -3.58 0.01 3.75
C TRP A 98 -3.47 0.37 5.24
N LYS A 99 -3.06 -0.56 6.11
CA LYS A 99 -2.83 -0.31 7.54
C LYS A 99 -1.82 0.83 7.74
N GLN A 100 -0.66 0.75 7.09
CA GLN A 100 0.38 1.77 7.20
C GLN A 100 -0.06 3.14 6.67
N LEU A 101 -0.81 3.15 5.56
CA LEU A 101 -1.38 4.38 5.00
C LEU A 101 -2.46 4.98 5.91
N LYS A 102 -3.26 4.17 6.59
CA LYS A 102 -4.23 4.67 7.58
C LYS A 102 -3.57 5.38 8.75
N GLU A 103 -2.41 4.93 9.19
CA GLU A 103 -1.69 5.60 10.28
C GLU A 103 -1.06 6.93 9.83
N THR A 104 -0.53 6.95 8.62
CA THR A 104 0.32 8.05 8.12
C THR A 104 -0.41 9.10 7.29
N HIS A 105 -1.54 8.75 6.67
CA HIS A 105 -2.23 9.57 5.67
C HIS A 105 -3.74 9.74 5.95
N ARG A 106 -4.20 9.46 7.18
CA ARG A 106 -5.58 9.81 7.59
C ARG A 106 -5.76 11.33 7.55
N MET A 107 -6.66 11.77 6.67
CA MET A 107 -7.11 13.16 6.66
C MET A 107 -7.82 13.45 7.99
N ARG A 108 -7.30 14.40 8.78
CA ARG A 108 -8.00 14.92 9.95
C ARG A 108 -8.95 16.03 9.47
N VAL A 109 -10.23 15.91 9.77
CA VAL A 109 -11.17 17.04 9.61
C VAL A 109 -10.77 18.10 10.64
N VAL A 110 -10.21 19.22 10.18
CA VAL A 110 -9.99 20.39 11.03
C VAL A 110 -11.28 21.21 10.98
N ASN A 111 -12.09 21.12 12.03
CA ASN A 111 -13.25 21.98 12.21
C ASN A 111 -12.77 23.40 12.53
N PHE A 112 -12.71 24.26 11.53
CA PHE A 112 -12.58 25.70 11.76
C PHE A 112 -13.92 26.22 12.29
N LYS A 113 -14.04 26.40 13.61
CA LYS A 113 -15.12 27.20 14.17
C LYS A 113 -14.95 28.63 13.65
N GLN A 114 -15.82 29.07 12.77
CA GLN A 114 -15.92 30.48 12.43
C GLN A 114 -16.43 31.23 13.66
N HIS A 115 -15.62 32.13 14.19
CA HIS A 115 -16.10 33.16 15.11
C HIS A 115 -16.99 34.11 14.30
N VAL A 116 -18.30 33.93 14.40
CA VAL A 116 -19.25 34.99 14.03
C VAL A 116 -19.16 36.04 15.13
N ASN A 117 -18.41 37.10 14.88
CA ASN A 117 -18.47 38.32 15.67
C ASN A 117 -19.75 39.05 15.27
N ASN A 118 -20.81 38.89 16.06
CA ASN A 118 -22.00 39.70 15.94
C ASN A 118 -21.76 41.01 16.71
N THR A 119 -21.37 42.05 15.99
CA THR A 119 -21.46 43.43 16.45
C THR A 119 -22.53 44.12 15.62
N PHE A 120 -23.61 44.52 16.30
CA PHE A 120 -24.36 45.79 16.23
C PHE A 120 -25.82 45.55 16.65
#